data_AF-A0A3S4YJ67-F1
#
_entry.id   AF-A0A3S4YJ67-F1
#
_cell.length_a   1.000
_cell.length_b   1.000
_cell.length_c   1.000
_cell.angle_alpha   90.00
_cell.angle_beta   90.00
_cell.angle_gamma   90.00
#
_symmetry.space_group_name_H-M   'P 1'
#
loop_
_entity.id
_entity.type
_entity.pdbx_description
1 polymer ?
#
loop_
_entity_poly.entity_id
_entity_poly.type
_entity_poly.pdbx_seq_one_letter_code
_entity_poly.pdbx_strand_id
1 'polypeptide(L)'
;MKSNLLLIFFLTFTSFLFGQDAERIAAVRKKVEAINTEKSYQIKKLDNDYFVNVKNEATDGGQELSGYYKNGKLKKIVYSVGLSYGLKTSEYFFSDDELIFVFEKQDQFAAIKDKSNQVTGLNHTKPEPVYTARFYFENSKLFSIKQTGKEIFTKMDKKSKEAELLKDCKIFRLELQKAKSR
;
A
#
# COMPACT_ATOMS: atom_id res chain seq x y z
N MET A 1 -2.23 -47.34 24.80
CA MET A 1 -1.38 -46.18 25.13
C MET A 1 -0.53 -45.62 23.98
N LYS A 2 -0.66 -46.11 22.73
CA LYS A 2 0.11 -45.59 21.57
C LYS A 2 -0.64 -44.53 20.75
N SER A 3 -1.97 -44.39 20.90
CA SER A 3 -2.78 -43.39 20.16
C SER A 3 -2.77 -41.99 20.78
N ASN A 4 -2.55 -41.86 22.10
CA ASN A 4 -2.58 -40.56 22.79
C ASN A 4 -1.30 -39.74 22.57
N LEU A 5 -0.19 -40.36 22.16
CA LEU A 5 1.07 -39.66 21.86
C LEU A 5 1.01 -38.92 20.51
N LEU A 6 0.23 -39.43 19.55
CA LEU A 6 0.06 -38.83 18.23
C LEU A 6 -0.75 -37.51 18.29
N LEU A 7 -1.71 -37.44 19.21
CA LEU A 7 -2.58 -36.26 19.38
C LEU A 7 -1.82 -35.06 19.98
N ILE A 8 -0.89 -35.32 20.91
CA ILE A 8 -0.07 -34.28 21.56
C ILE A 8 0.94 -33.69 20.56
N PHE A 9 1.51 -34.52 19.67
CA PHE A 9 2.43 -34.07 18.63
C PHE A 9 1.73 -33.21 17.56
N PHE A 10 0.46 -33.48 17.26
CA PHE A 10 -0.33 -32.69 16.31
C PHE A 10 -0.76 -31.32 16.89
N LEU A 11 -1.00 -31.25 18.20
CA LEU A 11 -1.38 -30.02 18.90
C LEU A 11 -0.21 -29.04 19.08
N THR A 12 1.02 -29.52 19.27
CA THR A 12 2.20 -28.65 19.36
C THR A 12 2.68 -28.16 18.00
N PHE A 13 2.49 -28.92 16.91
CA PHE A 13 2.97 -28.52 15.59
C PHE A 13 2.18 -27.36 14.97
N THR A 14 0.88 -27.25 15.27
CA THR A 14 0.04 -26.18 14.72
C THR A 14 0.28 -24.84 15.41
N SER A 15 0.63 -24.81 16.70
CA SER A 15 0.93 -23.56 17.41
C SER A 15 2.23 -22.90 16.97
N PHE A 16 3.23 -23.67 16.50
CA PHE A 16 4.47 -23.12 15.92
C PHE A 16 4.24 -22.33 14.62
N LEU A 17 3.33 -22.79 13.75
CA LEU A 17 3.10 -22.15 12.46
C LEU A 17 2.37 -20.80 12.58
N PHE A 18 1.42 -20.67 13.52
CA PHE A 18 0.68 -19.41 13.71
C PHE A 18 1.48 -18.34 14.48
N GLY A 19 2.42 -18.73 15.34
CA GLY A 19 3.29 -17.78 16.06
C GLY A 19 4.29 -17.06 15.16
N GLN A 20 4.84 -17.77 14.17
CA GLN A 20 5.87 -17.26 13.28
C GLN A 20 5.40 -16.05 12.45
N ASP A 21 4.16 -16.07 11.94
CA ASP A 21 3.62 -14.96 11.15
C ASP A 21 3.33 -13.72 11.99
N ALA A 22 2.87 -13.89 13.23
CA ALA A 22 2.60 -12.78 14.13
C ALA A 22 3.88 -12.01 14.48
N GLU A 23 4.96 -12.73 14.79
CA GLU A 23 6.28 -12.15 15.07
C GLU A 23 6.86 -11.44 13.84
N ARG A 24 6.77 -12.08 12.66
CA ARG A 24 7.20 -11.47 11.39
C ARG A 24 6.45 -10.16 11.10
N ILE A 25 5.13 -10.16 11.27
CA ILE A 25 4.30 -8.94 11.13
C ILE A 25 4.73 -7.86 12.13
N ALA A 26 4.97 -8.22 13.39
CA ALA A 26 5.40 -7.28 14.41
C ALA A 26 6.76 -6.65 14.09
N ALA A 27 7.72 -7.45 13.61
CA ALA A 27 9.03 -6.96 13.16
C ALA A 27 8.90 -5.96 11.99
N VAL A 28 8.07 -6.25 10.99
CA VAL A 28 7.80 -5.33 9.89
C VAL A 28 7.15 -4.04 10.40
N ARG A 29 6.16 -4.12 11.30
CA ARG A 29 5.50 -2.93 11.87
C ARG A 29 6.49 -2.01 12.57
N LYS A 30 7.41 -2.56 13.37
CA LYS A 30 8.46 -1.77 14.03
C LYS A 30 9.33 -1.01 13.03
N LYS A 31 9.70 -1.65 11.91
CA LYS A 31 10.46 -1.01 10.83
C LYS A 31 9.65 0.11 10.15
N VAL A 32 8.39 -0.15 9.84
CA VAL A 32 7.47 0.83 9.24
C VAL A 32 7.26 2.04 10.15
N GLU A 33 7.12 1.82 11.46
CA GLU A 33 7.00 2.89 12.45
C GLU A 33 8.26 3.76 12.51
N ALA A 34 9.44 3.14 12.55
CA ALA A 34 10.71 3.86 12.50
C ALA A 34 10.85 4.71 11.21
N ILE A 35 10.41 4.16 10.07
CA ILE A 35 10.39 4.92 8.79
C ILE A 35 9.41 6.09 8.85
N ASN A 36 8.22 5.93 9.44
CA ASN A 36 7.23 7.02 9.49
C ASN A 36 7.56 8.11 10.53
N THR A 37 8.31 7.77 11.57
CA THR A 37 8.69 8.71 12.63
C THR A 37 9.92 9.55 12.26
N GLU A 38 10.76 9.08 11.34
CA GLU A 38 11.87 9.85 10.76
C GLU A 38 11.37 11.11 10.04
N LYS A 39 12.07 12.23 10.24
CA LYS A 39 11.72 13.56 9.71
C LYS A 39 12.74 14.13 8.75
N SER A 40 13.95 13.61 8.74
CA SER A 40 15.10 14.13 7.99
C SER A 40 15.28 13.46 6.62
N TYR A 41 14.17 13.13 5.95
CA TYR A 41 14.21 12.59 4.60
C TYR A 41 14.52 13.67 3.58
N GLN A 42 15.36 13.32 2.61
CA GLN A 42 15.40 13.99 1.32
C GLN A 42 14.20 13.49 0.52
N ILE A 43 13.30 14.39 0.12
CA ILE A 43 12.06 14.03 -0.57
C ILE A 43 12.20 14.40 -2.04
N LYS A 44 11.93 13.44 -2.92
CA LYS A 44 11.81 13.66 -4.36
C LYS A 44 10.36 13.47 -4.76
N LYS A 45 9.77 14.49 -5.40
CA LYS A 45 8.35 14.53 -5.74
C LYS A 45 8.16 14.71 -7.24
N LEU A 46 7.29 13.91 -7.82
CA LEU A 46 6.78 14.01 -9.18
C LEU A 46 5.30 14.37 -9.08
N ASP A 47 4.94 15.55 -9.56
CA ASP A 47 3.57 16.05 -9.59
C ASP A 47 2.85 15.57 -10.85
N ASN A 48 1.58 15.95 -10.97
CA ASN A 48 0.74 15.57 -12.10
C ASN A 48 1.33 16.00 -13.45
N ASP A 49 2.00 17.15 -13.49
CA ASP A 49 2.62 17.67 -14.72
C ASP A 49 3.72 16.76 -15.24
N TYR A 50 4.48 16.10 -14.36
CA TYR A 50 5.42 15.06 -14.79
C TYR A 50 4.69 13.94 -15.55
N PHE A 51 3.60 13.43 -15.00
CA PHE A 51 2.87 12.31 -15.62
C PHE A 51 2.18 12.73 -16.91
N VAL A 52 1.54 13.89 -16.95
CA VAL A 52 0.91 14.39 -18.18
C VAL A 52 1.95 14.63 -19.27
N ASN A 53 3.05 15.33 -18.95
CA ASN A 53 4.00 15.77 -19.99
C ASN A 53 5.03 14.71 -20.38
N VAL A 54 5.45 13.83 -19.45
CA VAL A 54 6.50 12.83 -19.69
C VAL A 54 5.91 11.47 -19.99
N LYS A 55 4.77 11.13 -19.38
CA LYS A 55 4.13 9.81 -19.52
C LYS A 55 2.91 9.82 -20.43
N ASN A 56 2.38 11.00 -20.77
CA ASN A 56 1.10 11.15 -21.45
C ASN A 56 -0.03 10.42 -20.68
N GLU A 57 0.03 10.50 -19.34
CA GLU A 57 -0.91 9.87 -18.42
C GLU A 57 -1.65 10.96 -17.64
N ALA A 58 -2.93 11.17 -17.96
CA ALA A 58 -3.82 12.07 -17.22
C ALA A 58 -4.85 11.27 -16.44
N THR A 59 -5.08 11.66 -15.19
CA THR A 59 -6.11 11.08 -14.32
C THR A 59 -7.09 12.18 -13.91
N ASP A 60 -8.35 11.81 -13.64
CA ASP A 60 -9.43 12.78 -13.41
C ASP A 60 -9.11 13.79 -12.30
N GLY A 61 -8.54 13.31 -11.19
CA GLY A 61 -8.17 14.13 -10.03
C GLY A 61 -6.67 14.37 -9.89
N GLY A 62 -5.89 14.08 -10.94
CA GLY A 62 -4.44 14.16 -10.94
C GLY A 62 -3.75 13.03 -10.17
N GLN A 63 -2.42 13.04 -10.19
CA GLN A 63 -1.60 12.05 -9.50
C GLN A 63 -0.29 12.64 -8.97
N GLU A 64 0.28 12.00 -7.96
CA GLU A 64 1.51 12.41 -7.31
C GLU A 64 2.32 11.19 -6.86
N LEU A 65 3.63 11.24 -7.08
CA LEU A 65 4.58 10.24 -6.62
C LEU A 65 5.70 10.89 -5.82
N SER A 66 5.87 10.47 -4.57
CA SER A 66 6.92 10.95 -3.67
C SER A 66 7.82 9.80 -3.20
N GLY A 67 9.14 9.96 -3.33
CA GLY A 67 10.15 9.08 -2.78
C GLY A 67 10.90 9.72 -1.63
N TYR A 68 11.06 9.00 -0.52
CA TYR A 68 11.70 9.47 0.71
C TYR A 68 13.04 8.75 0.89
N TYR A 69 14.13 9.52 0.90
CA TYR A 69 15.49 9.03 0.90
C TYR A 69 16.24 9.43 2.16
N LYS A 70 16.97 8.48 2.75
CA LYS A 70 17.86 8.72 3.89
C LYS A 70 19.23 8.15 3.56
N ASN A 71 20.27 8.99 3.63
CA ASN A 71 21.64 8.62 3.28
C ASN A 71 21.73 8.00 1.88
N GLY A 72 21.02 8.59 0.90
CA GLY A 72 20.95 8.08 -0.48
C GLY A 72 20.10 6.81 -0.68
N LYS A 73 19.59 6.19 0.37
CA LYS A 73 18.75 4.98 0.28
C LYS A 73 17.27 5.32 0.32
N LEU A 74 16.50 4.74 -0.61
CA LEU A 74 15.05 4.85 -0.64
C LEU A 74 14.43 4.08 0.54
N LYS A 75 13.63 4.76 1.37
CA LYS A 75 12.96 4.17 2.54
C LYS A 75 11.45 4.05 2.36
N LYS A 76 10.84 4.97 1.62
CA LYS A 76 9.40 5.00 1.40
C LYS A 76 9.06 5.56 0.02
N ILE A 77 8.04 5.02 -0.61
CA ILE A 77 7.34 5.63 -1.74
C ILE A 77 5.90 5.91 -1.29
N VAL A 78 5.37 7.07 -1.67
CA VAL A 78 3.94 7.39 -1.56
C VAL A 78 3.46 7.73 -2.96
N TYR A 79 2.45 7.00 -3.43
CA TYR A 79 1.74 7.30 -4.66
C TYR A 79 0.29 7.61 -4.33
N SER A 80 -0.24 8.70 -4.86
CA SER A 80 -1.64 9.08 -4.73
C SER A 80 -2.21 9.41 -6.10
N VAL A 81 -3.42 8.92 -6.36
CA VAL A 81 -4.16 9.22 -7.59
C VAL A 81 -5.60 9.60 -7.23
N GLY A 82 -6.04 10.74 -7.76
CA GLY A 82 -7.42 11.19 -7.73
C GLY A 82 -8.20 10.64 -8.92
N LEU A 83 -9.38 10.10 -8.65
CA LEU A 83 -10.31 9.51 -9.62
C LEU A 83 -11.68 10.16 -9.46
N SER A 84 -12.55 10.04 -10.47
CA SER A 84 -13.90 10.62 -10.44
C SER A 84 -14.70 10.32 -9.14
N TYR A 85 -14.48 9.15 -8.54
CA TYR A 85 -15.25 8.67 -7.40
C TYR A 85 -14.53 8.76 -6.04
N GLY A 86 -13.24 9.14 -6.04
CA GLY A 86 -12.46 9.19 -4.80
C GLY A 86 -10.96 9.25 -5.02
N LEU A 87 -10.20 8.82 -4.02
CA LEU A 87 -8.74 8.80 -4.05
C LEU A 87 -8.21 7.41 -3.72
N LYS A 88 -7.13 7.01 -4.38
CA LYS A 88 -6.33 5.84 -4.02
C LYS A 88 -4.94 6.32 -3.61
N THR A 89 -4.49 5.88 -2.44
CA THR A 89 -3.12 6.09 -1.95
C THR A 89 -2.46 4.75 -1.70
N SER A 90 -1.20 4.63 -2.09
CA SER A 90 -0.37 3.45 -1.90
C SER A 90 0.99 3.86 -1.35
N GLU A 91 1.38 3.27 -0.23
CA GLU A 91 2.64 3.54 0.44
C GLU A 91 3.49 2.27 0.46
N TYR A 92 4.70 2.34 -0.11
CA TYR A 92 5.63 1.22 -0.17
C TYR A 92 6.82 1.50 0.75
N PHE A 93 7.19 0.52 1.58
CA PHE A 93 8.22 0.68 2.60
C PHE A 93 9.36 -0.30 2.39
N PHE A 94 10.58 0.18 2.61
CA PHE A 94 11.80 -0.55 2.30
C PHE A 94 12.75 -0.67 3.49
N SER A 95 13.30 -1.88 3.69
CA SER A 95 14.40 -2.17 4.60
C SER A 95 15.48 -2.86 3.80
N ASP A 96 16.74 -2.45 3.97
CA ASP A 96 17.87 -3.09 3.30
C ASP A 96 17.67 -3.19 1.77
N ASP A 97 17.05 -2.14 1.22
CA ASP A 97 16.71 -1.98 -0.20
C ASP A 97 15.64 -2.97 -0.74
N GLU A 98 15.07 -3.81 0.14
CA GLU A 98 13.97 -4.74 -0.14
C GLU A 98 12.60 -4.18 0.27
N LEU A 99 11.56 -4.55 -0.48
CA LEU A 99 10.17 -4.24 -0.14
C LEU A 99 9.72 -5.11 1.04
N ILE A 100 9.31 -4.49 2.14
CA ILE A 100 8.84 -5.20 3.34
C ILE A 100 7.34 -5.03 3.59
N PHE A 101 6.76 -3.94 3.09
CA PHE A 101 5.39 -3.58 3.41
C PHE A 101 4.78 -2.65 2.37
N VAL A 102 3.50 -2.88 2.07
CA VAL A 102 2.66 -1.94 1.33
C VAL A 102 1.39 -1.64 2.12
N PHE A 103 1.05 -0.36 2.23
CA PHE A 103 -0.24 0.09 2.71
C PHE A 103 -1.03 0.68 1.55
N GLU A 104 -2.24 0.20 1.31
CA GLU A 104 -3.19 0.81 0.39
C GLU A 104 -4.36 1.39 1.17
N LYS A 105 -4.83 2.55 0.73
CA LYS A 105 -6.03 3.22 1.21
C LYS A 105 -6.85 3.70 0.03
N GLN A 106 -8.17 3.52 0.10
CA GLN A 106 -9.10 4.13 -0.82
C GLN A 106 -10.11 4.93 -0.03
N ASP A 107 -10.26 6.19 -0.41
CA ASP A 107 -11.26 7.09 0.12
C ASP A 107 -12.29 7.40 -0.97
N GLN A 108 -13.57 7.42 -0.62
CA GLN A 108 -14.68 7.67 -1.53
C GLN A 108 -15.29 9.05 -1.28
N PHE A 109 -15.64 9.79 -2.33
CA PHE A 109 -16.38 11.03 -2.16
C PHE A 109 -17.82 10.76 -1.69
N ALA A 110 -18.26 11.46 -0.66
CA ALA A 110 -19.61 11.30 -0.11
C ALA A 110 -20.67 11.72 -1.13
N ALA A 111 -21.74 10.94 -1.26
CA ALA A 111 -22.85 11.29 -2.15
C ALA A 111 -23.63 12.51 -1.61
N ILE A 112 -23.87 13.50 -2.47
CA ILE A 112 -24.81 14.58 -2.21
C ILE A 112 -26.18 14.08 -2.61
N LYS A 113 -27.15 14.21 -1.69
CA LYS A 113 -28.52 13.76 -1.91
C LYS A 113 -29.51 14.90 -1.82
N ASP A 114 -30.56 14.84 -2.63
CA ASP A 114 -31.69 15.75 -2.53
C ASP A 114 -32.68 15.35 -1.42
N LYS A 115 -33.79 16.11 -1.30
CA LYS A 115 -34.85 15.83 -0.32
C LYS A 115 -35.57 14.49 -0.54
N SER A 116 -35.47 13.92 -1.74
CA SER A 116 -36.03 12.61 -2.11
C SER A 116 -35.02 11.46 -1.92
N ASN A 117 -33.85 11.75 -1.34
CA ASN A 117 -32.75 10.81 -1.10
C ASN A 117 -32.09 10.28 -2.40
N GLN A 118 -32.27 10.97 -3.52
CA GLN A 118 -31.60 10.67 -4.79
C GLN A 118 -30.21 11.31 -4.85
N VAL A 119 -29.22 10.62 -5.42
CA VAL A 119 -27.85 11.14 -5.55
C VAL A 119 -27.80 12.16 -6.69
N THR A 120 -27.41 13.38 -6.39
CA THR A 120 -27.32 14.50 -7.35
C THR A 120 -25.88 14.94 -7.63
N GLY A 121 -24.91 14.45 -6.86
CA GLY A 121 -23.51 14.77 -7.04
C GLY A 121 -22.61 14.11 -6.01
N LEU A 122 -21.33 14.49 -6.02
CA LEU A 122 -20.32 14.02 -5.07
C LEU A 122 -19.73 15.21 -4.31
N ASN A 123 -19.52 15.04 -3.02
CA ASN A 123 -18.85 16.01 -2.18
C ASN A 123 -17.34 15.71 -2.16
N HIS A 124 -16.59 16.46 -2.96
CA HIS A 124 -15.14 16.30 -3.09
C HIS A 124 -14.34 16.80 -1.87
N THR A 125 -14.97 17.52 -0.92
CA THR A 125 -14.29 18.10 0.25
C THR A 125 -14.17 17.15 1.43
N LYS A 126 -14.95 16.06 1.45
CA LYS A 126 -15.03 15.11 2.56
C LYS A 126 -14.97 13.67 2.05
N PRO A 127 -13.80 13.19 1.63
CA PRO A 127 -13.64 11.80 1.26
C PRO A 127 -13.65 10.91 2.52
N GLU A 128 -14.36 9.78 2.44
CA GLU A 128 -14.51 8.81 3.54
C GLU A 128 -13.69 7.53 3.26
N PRO A 129 -12.95 6.99 4.24
CA PRO A 129 -12.17 5.78 4.04
C PRO A 129 -13.08 4.56 3.88
N VAL A 130 -13.04 3.92 2.70
CA VAL A 130 -13.87 2.76 2.37
C VAL A 130 -13.09 1.45 2.26
N TYR A 131 -11.77 1.55 2.09
CA TYR A 131 -10.88 0.40 2.02
C TYR A 131 -9.51 0.72 2.59
N THR A 132 -8.96 -0.22 3.33
CA THR A 132 -7.53 -0.26 3.64
C THR A 132 -7.00 -1.67 3.50
N ALA A 133 -5.77 -1.79 3.03
CA ALA A 133 -5.07 -3.06 3.02
C ALA A 133 -3.59 -2.91 3.38
N ARG A 134 -3.08 -3.95 4.05
CA ARG A 134 -1.73 -4.06 4.57
C ARG A 134 -1.14 -5.34 4.02
N PHE A 135 -0.11 -5.21 3.20
CA PHE A 135 0.55 -6.30 2.51
C PHE A 135 1.96 -6.43 3.07
N TYR A 136 2.29 -7.61 3.60
CA TYR A 136 3.58 -7.88 4.25
C TYR A 136 4.44 -8.76 3.36
N PHE A 137 5.66 -8.31 3.09
CA PHE A 137 6.58 -8.94 2.17
C PHE A 137 7.85 -9.40 2.87
N GLU A 138 8.40 -10.52 2.40
CA GLU A 138 9.72 -11.02 2.77
C GLU A 138 10.32 -11.72 1.55
N ASN A 139 11.58 -11.44 1.23
CA ASN A 139 12.27 -12.00 0.05
C ASN A 139 11.45 -11.85 -1.25
N SER A 140 10.84 -10.68 -1.45
CA SER A 140 9.94 -10.38 -2.58
C SER A 140 8.69 -11.25 -2.69
N LYS A 141 8.27 -11.93 -1.62
CA LYS A 141 7.03 -12.73 -1.56
C LYS A 141 6.06 -12.17 -0.52
N LEU A 142 4.78 -12.11 -0.89
CA LEU A 142 3.67 -11.70 -0.04
C LEU A 142 3.30 -12.84 0.91
N PHE A 143 3.62 -12.68 2.19
CA PHE A 143 3.29 -13.70 3.19
C PHE A 143 2.02 -13.37 3.98
N SER A 144 1.62 -12.10 4.10
CA SER A 144 0.40 -11.74 4.83
C SER A 144 -0.37 -10.58 4.22
N ILE A 145 -1.70 -10.63 4.34
CA ILE A 145 -2.64 -9.58 3.94
C ILE A 145 -3.57 -9.31 5.11
N LYS A 146 -3.75 -8.04 5.47
CA LYS A 146 -4.80 -7.58 6.38
C LYS A 146 -5.59 -6.48 5.69
N GLN A 147 -6.87 -6.72 5.40
CA GLN A 147 -7.73 -5.79 4.70
C GLN A 147 -9.00 -5.48 5.49
N THR A 148 -9.50 -4.27 5.34
CA THR A 148 -10.75 -3.78 5.91
C THR A 148 -11.51 -3.02 4.83
N GLY A 149 -12.82 -3.23 4.76
CA GLY A 149 -13.67 -2.60 3.77
C GLY A 149 -13.66 -3.31 2.41
N LYS A 150 -14.22 -2.67 1.39
CA LYS A 150 -14.38 -3.24 0.05
C LYS A 150 -13.65 -2.34 -0.95
N GLU A 151 -12.77 -2.95 -1.74
CA GLU A 151 -12.09 -2.25 -2.83
C GLU A 151 -13.12 -1.70 -3.83
N ILE A 152 -13.00 -0.42 -4.19
CA ILE A 152 -13.96 0.30 -5.05
C ILE A 152 -13.42 0.58 -6.46
N PHE A 153 -12.10 0.50 -6.67
CA PHE A 153 -11.48 0.79 -7.97
C PHE A 153 -11.08 -0.45 -8.77
N THR A 154 -10.73 -1.54 -8.10
CA THR A 154 -10.32 -2.79 -8.76
C THR A 154 -10.87 -4.00 -8.02
N LYS A 155 -11.14 -5.10 -8.73
CA LYS A 155 -11.40 -6.40 -8.13
C LYS A 155 -10.31 -7.36 -8.62
N MET A 156 -9.42 -7.79 -7.75
CA MET A 156 -8.39 -8.78 -8.09
C MET A 156 -8.23 -9.86 -7.01
N ASP A 157 -7.82 -11.05 -7.44
CA ASP A 157 -7.40 -12.11 -6.54
C ASP A 157 -6.00 -11.85 -5.94
N LYS A 158 -5.63 -12.62 -4.91
CA LYS A 158 -4.38 -12.46 -4.16
C LYS A 158 -3.10 -12.60 -5.01
N LYS A 159 -3.05 -13.54 -5.95
CA LYS A 159 -1.84 -13.79 -6.77
C LYS A 159 -1.65 -12.64 -7.76
N SER A 160 -2.75 -12.16 -8.32
CA SER A 160 -2.79 -10.95 -9.14
C SER A 160 -2.32 -9.73 -8.33
N LYS A 161 -2.67 -9.65 -7.05
CA LYS A 161 -2.28 -8.54 -6.17
C LYS A 161 -0.79 -8.47 -5.84
N GLU A 162 -0.14 -9.60 -5.52
CA GLU A 162 1.32 -9.62 -5.30
C GLU A 162 2.08 -9.10 -6.54
N ALA A 163 1.72 -9.62 -7.71
CA ALA A 163 2.35 -9.25 -8.97
C ALA A 163 2.14 -7.77 -9.33
N GLU A 164 0.94 -7.24 -9.12
CA GLU A 164 0.62 -5.82 -9.29
C GLU A 164 1.50 -4.95 -8.40
N LEU A 165 1.51 -5.21 -7.08
CA LEU A 165 2.26 -4.40 -6.12
C LEU A 165 3.77 -4.41 -6.41
N LEU A 166 4.32 -5.56 -6.81
CA LEU A 166 5.73 -5.67 -7.21
C LEU A 166 6.01 -4.94 -8.53
N LYS A 167 5.09 -4.97 -9.49
CA LYS A 167 5.20 -4.24 -10.76
C LYS A 167 5.15 -2.73 -10.52
N ASP A 168 4.17 -2.25 -9.77
CA ASP A 168 3.99 -0.84 -9.43
C ASP A 168 5.21 -0.31 -8.67
N CYS A 169 5.68 -1.05 -7.66
CA CYS A 169 6.91 -0.72 -6.93
C CYS A 169 8.11 -0.53 -7.85
N LYS A 170 8.31 -1.41 -8.84
CA LYS A 170 9.39 -1.29 -9.82
C LYS A 170 9.22 -0.06 -10.70
N ILE A 171 8.01 0.19 -11.22
CA ILE A 171 7.71 1.35 -12.04
C ILE A 171 8.00 2.63 -11.26
N PHE A 172 7.45 2.78 -10.06
CA PHE A 172 7.63 3.96 -9.23
C PHE A 172 9.10 4.22 -8.89
N ARG A 173 9.87 3.17 -8.57
CA ARG A 173 11.32 3.29 -8.38
C ARG A 173 12.03 3.83 -9.62
N LEU A 174 11.69 3.32 -10.80
CA LEU A 174 12.28 3.78 -12.06
C LEU A 174 11.93 5.23 -12.37
N GLU A 175 10.67 5.64 -12.18
CA GLU A 175 10.25 7.03 -12.40
C GLU A 175 10.98 7.99 -11.44
N LEU A 176 11.10 7.60 -10.17
CA LEU A 176 11.87 8.36 -9.17
C LEU A 176 13.37 8.39 -9.46
N GLN A 177 13.93 7.46 -10.22
CA GLN A 177 15.34 7.52 -10.64
C GLN A 177 15.53 8.42 -11.87
N LYS A 178 14.64 8.32 -12.86
CA LYS A 178 14.73 9.05 -14.13
C LYS A 178 14.57 10.55 -13.98
N ALA A 179 13.66 10.99 -13.11
CA ALA A 179 13.45 12.40 -12.89
C ALA A 179 14.76 13.05 -12.44
N LYS A 180 15.26 14.08 -13.11
CA LYS A 180 16.44 14.79 -12.63
C LYS A 180 16.10 15.49 -11.32
N SER A 181 17.05 15.57 -10.38
CA SER A 181 16.92 16.50 -9.25
C SER A 181 16.72 17.89 -9.86
N ARG A 182 15.55 18.49 -9.65
CA ARG A 182 15.34 19.91 -9.96
C ARG A 182 16.00 20.75 -8.88
#